data_AF-A0A6I3UTN8-F1
#
_entry.id   AF-A0A6I3UTN8-F1
#
_cell.length_a   1.000
_cell.length_b   1.000
_cell.length_c   1.000
_cell.angle_alpha   90.00
_cell.angle_beta   90.00
_cell.angle_gamma   90.00
#
_symmetry.space_group_name_H-M   'P 1'
#
loop_
_entity.id
_entity.type
_entity.pdbx_description
1 polymer ?
#
loop_
_entity_poly.entity_id
_entity_poly.type
_entity_poly.pdbx_seq_one_letter_code
_entity_poly.pdbx_strand_id
1 'polypeptide(L)' 'MTKFINSSGSLHLNIYIEQVSQDIANNSSRVSWKATVDRDGAYRTYT' A
#
# COMPACT_ATOMS: atom_id res chain seq x y z
N MET A 1 -2.42 -6.11 -9.81
CA MET A 1 -1.59 -5.35 -8.85
C MET A 1 -0.16 -5.37 -9.36
N THR A 2 0.46 -4.21 -9.52
CA THR A 2 1.83 -4.10 -10.06
C THR A 2 2.82 -4.78 -9.13
N LYS A 3 3.72 -5.59 -9.69
CA LYS A 3 4.77 -6.29 -8.95
C LYS A 3 6.13 -5.73 -9.38
N PHE A 4 6.87 -5.17 -8.43
CA PHE A 4 8.24 -4.72 -8.66
C PHE A 4 9.20 -5.83 -8.21
N ILE A 5 9.93 -6.43 -9.15
CA ILE A 5 10.99 -7.42 -8.89
C ILE A 5 12.28 -6.85 -9.48
N ASN A 6 13.41 -7.05 -8.80
CA ASN A 6 14.71 -6.55 -9.23
C ASN A 6 14.70 -5.02 -9.49
N SER A 7 13.93 -4.28 -8.70
CA SER A 7 13.88 -2.82 -8.80
C SER A 7 15.12 -2.19 -8.17
N SER A 8 15.83 -1.36 -8.94
CA SER A 8 16.78 -0.38 -8.43
C SER A 8 16.07 0.93 -8.07
N GLY A 9 16.51 1.58 -7.00
CA GLY A 9 15.95 2.85 -6.49
C GLY A 9 14.85 2.69 -5.44
N SER A 10 14.32 3.82 -4.97
CA SER A 10 13.26 3.86 -3.97
C SER A 10 11.92 3.40 -4.53
N LEU A 11 11.15 2.70 -3.68
CA LEU A 11 9.74 2.43 -3.89
C LEU A 11 8.96 3.26 -2.87
N HIS A 12 7.86 3.90 -3.30
CA HIS A 12 6.99 4.58 -2.35
C HIS A 12 5.76 3.71 -2.08
N LEU A 13 5.46 3.55 -0.79
CA LEU A 13 4.29 2.84 -0.30
C LEU A 13 3.28 3.86 0.19
N ASN A 14 2.20 4.02 -0.55
CA ASN A 14 1.08 4.87 -0.15
C ASN A 14 0.02 3.98 0.48
N ILE A 15 -0.35 4.29 1.72
CA ILE A 15 -1.37 3.57 2.48
C ILE A 15 -2.45 4.57 2.87
N TYR A 16 -3.68 4.26 2.47
CA TYR A 16 -4.87 4.97 2.90
C TYR A 16 -5.61 4.07 3.88
N ILE A 17 -5.86 4.59 5.08
CA ILE A 17 -6.55 3.89 6.15
C ILE A 17 -7.73 4.75 6.56
N GLU A 18 -8.92 4.15 6.57
CA GLU A 18 -10.14 4.78 7.04
C GLU A 18 -10.74 3.92 8.16
N GLN A 19 -11.09 4.57 9.27
CA GLN A 19 -11.76 3.88 10.36
C GLN A 19 -13.21 3.60 9.99
N VAL A 20 -13.55 2.31 9.96
CA VAL A 20 -14.91 1.84 9.65
C VAL A 20 -15.77 1.82 10.92
N SER A 21 -15.20 1.30 12.02
CA SER A 21 -15.90 1.24 13.30
C SER A 21 -14.92 1.07 14.45
N GLN A 22 -15.29 1.55 15.64
CA GLN A 22 -14.54 1.36 16.88
C GLN A 22 -15.46 0.86 17.98
N ASP A 23 -14.99 -0.13 18.72
CA ASP A 23 -15.62 -0.66 19.93
C ASP A 23 -14.66 -0.44 21.10
N ILE A 24 -14.96 0.54 21.94
CA ILE A 24 -14.10 0.95 23.06
C ILE A 24 -14.16 -0.08 24.19
N ALA A 25 -15.34 -0.62 24.48
CA ALA A 25 -15.53 -1.58 25.57
C ALA A 25 -14.75 -2.87 25.32
N ASN A 26 -14.67 -3.29 24.05
CA ASN A 26 -13.92 -4.47 23.64
C ASN A 26 -12.51 -4.18 23.10
N ASN A 27 -12.02 -2.94 23.21
CA ASN A 27 -10.71 -2.48 22.71
C ASN A 27 -10.42 -2.97 21.27
N SER A 28 -11.37 -2.74 20.36
CA SER A 28 -11.29 -3.21 18.98
C SER A 28 -11.60 -2.09 18.00
N SER A 29 -10.97 -2.14 16.83
CA SER A 29 -11.23 -1.23 15.73
C SER A 29 -11.17 -1.97 14.40
N ARG A 30 -12.05 -1.59 13.49
CA ARG A 30 -12.06 -2.07 12.11
C ARG A 30 -11.70 -0.91 11.22
N VAL A 31 -10.78 -1.17 10.31
CA VAL A 31 -10.35 -0.20 9.31
C VAL A 31 -10.52 -0.81 7.93
N SER A 32 -10.94 0.03 6.99
CA SER A 32 -10.78 -0.23 5.57
C SER A 32 -9.45 0.35 5.16
N TRP A 33 -8.71 -0.37 4.33
CA TRP A 33 -7.41 0.08 3.89
C TRP A 33 -7.22 -0.21 2.42
N LYS A 34 -6.45 0.68 1.79
CA LYS A 34 -5.99 0.54 0.42
C LYS A 34 -4.51 0.89 0.38
N ALA A 35 -3.73 -0.01 -0.20
CA ALA A 35 -2.30 0.20 -0.40
C ALA A 35 -1.97 0.23 -1.89
N THR A 36 -1.08 1.14 -2.26
CA THR A 36 -0.45 1.18 -3.59
C THR A 36 1.05 1.29 -3.41
N VAL A 37 1.79 0.57 -4.24
CA VAL A 37 3.24 0.74 -4.36
C VAL A 37 3.50 1.41 -5.69
N ASP A 38 4.31 2.46 -5.67
CA ASP A 38 4.78 3.14 -6.86
C ASP A 38 6.31 3.25 -6.87
N ARG A 39 6.84 3.74 -7.98
CA ARG A 39 8.24 4.06 -8.16
C ARG A 39 8.35 5.28 -9.05
N ASP A 40 9.40 6.05 -8.86
CA ASP A 40 9.77 7.09 -9.80
C ASP A 40 10.50 6.49 -11.01
N GLY A 41 10.12 6.89 -12.22
CA GLY A 41 10.81 6.53 -13.47
C GLY A 41 10.25 5.35 -14.26
N ALA A 42 10.81 5.13 -15.46
CA ALA A 42 10.31 4.18 -16.44
C ALA A 42 10.49 2.72 -16.03
N TYR A 43 9.48 1.90 -16.28
CA TYR A 43 9.49 0.46 -16.04
C TYR A 43 10.30 -0.25 -17.14
N ARG A 44 11.31 -1.05 -16.78
CA ARG A 44 11.89 -2.02 -17.72
C ARG A 44 10.93 -3.19 -17.88
N THR A 45 10.22 -3.26 -18.99
CA THR A 45 9.58 -4.49 -19.46
C THR A 45 10.65 -5.29 -20.22
N TYR A 46 11.11 -6.40 -19.65
CA TYR A 46 11.94 -7.34 -20.41
C TYR A 46 11.04 -7.98 -21.49
N THR A 47 11.39 -7.78 -22.77
CA THR A 47 10.80 -8.48 -23.93
C THR A 47 11.59 -9.74 -24.24
#